data_AF-A0AAQ3QQJ4-F1
#
_entry.id   AF-A0AAQ3QQJ4-F1
#
_cell.length_a   1.000
_cell.length_b   1.000
_cell.length_c   1.000
_cell.angle_alpha   90.00
_cell.angle_beta   90.00
_cell.angle_gamma   90.00
#
_symmetry.space_group_name_H-M   'P 1'
#
loop_
_entity.id
_entity.type
_entity.pdbx_description
1 polymer ?
#
loop_
_entity_poly.entity_id
_entity_poly.type
_entity_poly.pdbx_seq_one_letter_code
_entity_poly.pdbx_strand_id
1 'polypeptide(L)'
;MVSSFRHHRRGFFSTLLLLLAVAGCATFVSNISVDVIRHPSNPSSSLPAFHEAPAFRNGDECSSSSATGRVDIVMTLDANYLRGTMAAILSILQHTSCPKSVTFHFLAARPEPEVLANICTAFPYLDF
;
A
#
# COMPACT_ATOMS: atom_id res chain seq x y z
N MET A 1 -33.11 29.40 -42.57
CA MET A 1 -31.72 29.22 -42.12
C MET A 1 -31.46 30.03 -40.84
N VAL A 2 -32.02 29.67 -39.68
CA VAL A 2 -31.64 30.24 -38.36
C VAL A 2 -31.90 29.19 -37.27
N SER A 3 -31.18 28.06 -37.30
CA SER A 3 -31.29 27.06 -36.21
C SER A 3 -29.99 26.31 -35.90
N SER A 4 -28.93 26.51 -36.68
CA SER A 4 -27.67 25.77 -36.52
C SER A 4 -26.63 26.45 -35.60
N PHE A 5 -26.92 27.63 -35.03
CA PHE A 5 -25.97 28.38 -34.21
C PHE A 5 -26.15 28.26 -32.69
N ARG A 6 -27.14 27.48 -32.21
CA ARG A 6 -27.48 27.40 -30.78
C ARG A 6 -26.91 26.18 -30.04
N HIS A 7 -26.45 25.15 -30.74
CA HIS A 7 -25.86 23.95 -30.12
C HIS A 7 -24.34 24.08 -29.86
N HIS A 8 -23.62 24.87 -30.64
CA HIS A 8 -22.17 25.03 -30.50
C HIS A 8 -21.75 25.83 -29.24
N ARG A 9 -22.61 26.75 -28.77
CA ARG A 9 -22.35 27.52 -27.54
C ARG A 9 -22.48 26.68 -26.27
N ARG A 10 -23.35 25.66 -26.24
CA ARG A 10 -23.57 24.82 -25.05
C ARG A 10 -22.41 23.85 -24.79
N GLY A 11 -21.83 23.28 -25.85
CA GLY A 11 -20.65 22.41 -25.73
C GLY A 11 -19.44 23.16 -25.18
N PHE A 12 -19.19 24.38 -25.67
CA PHE A 12 -18.05 25.20 -25.24
C PHE A 12 -18.14 25.61 -23.75
N PHE A 13 -19.33 25.97 -23.26
CA PHE A 13 -19.54 26.26 -21.84
C PHE A 13 -19.35 25.02 -20.96
N SER A 14 -19.78 23.84 -21.43
CA SER A 14 -19.59 22.57 -20.70
C SER A 14 -18.13 22.14 -20.66
N THR A 15 -17.39 22.27 -21.77
CA THR A 15 -15.95 21.99 -21.80
C THR A 15 -15.16 23.00 -20.96
N LEU A 16 -15.54 24.28 -20.97
CA LEU A 16 -14.90 25.30 -20.14
C LEU A 16 -15.18 25.07 -18.64
N LEU A 17 -16.39 24.67 -18.28
CA LEU A 17 -16.74 24.29 -16.90
C LEU A 17 -15.99 23.04 -16.44
N LEU A 18 -15.82 22.04 -17.32
CA LEU A 18 -15.02 20.84 -17.05
C LEU A 18 -13.54 21.19 -16.86
N LEU A 19 -12.99 22.09 -17.70
CA LEU A 19 -11.60 22.57 -17.57
C LEU A 19 -11.39 23.37 -16.28
N LEU A 20 -12.35 24.21 -15.88
CA LEU A 20 -12.31 24.94 -14.61
C LEU A 20 -12.41 24.01 -13.39
N ALA A 21 -13.20 22.93 -13.47
CA ALA A 21 -13.29 21.92 -12.42
C ALA A 21 -11.98 21.11 -12.26
N VAL A 22 -11.30 20.79 -13.37
CA VAL A 22 -10.01 20.09 -13.35
C VAL A 22 -8.88 21.00 -12.84
N ALA A 23 -8.91 22.30 -13.19
CA ALA A 23 -7.92 23.26 -12.72
C ALA A 23 -7.99 23.54 -11.21
N GLY A 24 -9.16 23.39 -10.59
CA GLY A 24 -9.35 23.55 -9.14
C GLY A 24 -8.70 22.45 -8.28
N CYS A 25 -8.21 21.36 -8.89
CA CYS A 25 -7.60 20.24 -8.17
C CYS A 25 -6.08 20.38 -7.97
N ALA A 26 -5.45 21.41 -8.56
CA ALA A 26 -4.00 21.48 -8.70
C ALA A 26 -3.31 22.55 -7.84
N THR A 27 -3.70 22.77 -6.58
CA THR A 27 -2.88 23.55 -5.64
C THR A 27 -3.02 23.09 -4.19
N PHE A 28 -2.55 21.87 -3.91
CA PHE A 28 -1.98 21.58 -2.60
C PHE A 28 -0.52 21.20 -2.82
N VAL A 29 0.32 22.19 -3.12
CA VAL A 29 1.76 22.03 -2.93
C VAL A 29 2.00 22.19 -1.44
N SER A 30 1.71 21.12 -0.69
CA SER A 30 2.14 21.02 0.70
C SER A 30 3.67 21.09 0.68
N ASN A 31 4.26 22.07 1.35
CA ASN A 31 5.69 22.06 1.63
C ASN A 31 6.00 20.71 2.28
N ILE A 32 6.73 19.84 1.59
CA ILE A 32 7.14 18.54 2.12
C ILE A 32 8.25 18.84 3.12
N SER A 33 7.85 19.13 4.36
CA SER A 33 8.76 19.03 5.49
C SER A 33 9.11 17.56 5.64
N VAL A 34 10.31 17.18 5.21
CA VAL A 34 10.86 15.85 5.51
C VAL A 34 11.26 15.87 6.97
N ASP A 35 10.27 15.72 7.84
CA ASP A 35 10.54 15.40 9.24
C ASP A 35 11.03 13.95 9.28
N VAL A 36 12.21 13.74 9.83
CA VAL A 36 12.72 12.39 10.04
C VAL A 36 11.89 11.82 11.18
N ILE A 37 10.82 11.09 10.86
CA ILE A 37 10.02 10.36 11.84
C ILE A 37 10.93 9.32 12.48
N ARG A 38 11.56 9.70 13.59
CA ARG A 38 12.22 8.79 14.51
C ARG A 38 11.17 8.40 15.52
N HIS A 39 10.84 7.12 15.55
CA HIS A 39 10.21 6.50 16.69
C HIS A 39 11.07 6.86 17.90
N PRO A 40 10.52 7.60 18.88
CA PRO A 40 11.28 7.90 20.08
C PRO A 40 11.69 6.55 20.68
N SER A 41 12.98 6.33 20.88
CA SER A 41 13.50 5.17 21.61
C SER A 41 13.22 5.31 23.10
N ASN A 42 11.98 5.69 23.45
CA ASN A 42 11.53 5.85 24.82
C ASN A 42 10.98 4.49 25.23
N PRO A 43 11.49 3.84 26.29
CA PRO A 43 11.05 2.51 26.72
C PRO A 43 9.55 2.43 27.12
N SER A 44 8.83 3.55 27.07
CA SER A 44 7.41 3.69 27.34
C SER A 44 6.52 3.83 26.10
N SER A 45 7.07 4.06 24.89
CA SER A 45 6.26 4.05 23.66
C SER A 45 6.18 2.63 23.13
N SER A 46 5.12 1.91 23.50
CA SER A 46 4.82 0.62 22.91
C SER A 46 4.60 0.77 21.40
N LEU A 47 5.10 -0.20 20.63
CA LEU A 47 4.77 -0.33 19.22
C LEU A 47 3.24 -0.41 19.07
N PRO A 48 2.67 0.15 17.99
CA PRO A 48 1.24 0.03 17.73
C PRO A 48 0.86 -1.44 17.59
N ALA A 49 -0.21 -1.84 18.26
CA ALA A 49 -0.77 -3.18 18.08
C ALA A 49 -1.49 -3.26 16.73
N PHE A 50 -1.33 -4.40 16.04
CA PHE A 50 -1.99 -4.69 14.78
C PHE A 50 -2.98 -5.83 14.96
N HIS A 51 -4.11 -5.74 14.27
CA HIS A 51 -5.07 -6.85 14.21
C HIS A 51 -4.54 -7.94 13.28
N GLU A 52 -4.88 -9.19 13.60
CA GLU A 52 -4.64 -10.32 12.71
C GLU A 52 -5.36 -10.09 11.37
N ALA A 53 -4.63 -10.27 10.29
CA ALA A 53 -5.16 -10.21 8.94
C ALA A 53 -5.96 -11.48 8.62
N PRO A 54 -6.95 -11.40 7.71
CA PRO A 54 -7.65 -12.59 7.23
C PRO A 54 -6.68 -13.62 6.62
N ALA A 55 -7.08 -14.88 6.62
CA ALA A 55 -6.32 -15.90 5.90
C ALA A 55 -6.45 -15.72 4.38
N PHE A 56 -5.32 -15.68 3.67
CA PHE A 56 -5.26 -15.56 2.21
C PHE A 56 -5.11 -16.94 1.55
N ARG A 57 -5.87 -17.18 0.48
CA ARG A 57 -5.87 -18.47 -0.25
C ARG A 57 -5.56 -18.23 -1.72
N ASN A 58 -4.94 -19.23 -2.35
CA ASN A 58 -4.71 -19.26 -3.78
C ASN A 58 -6.05 -19.32 -4.54
N GLY A 59 -6.11 -18.63 -5.67
CA GLY A 59 -7.15 -18.81 -6.69
C GLY A 59 -7.03 -20.17 -7.40
N ASP A 60 -8.05 -20.49 -8.19
CA ASP A 60 -8.18 -21.78 -8.88
C ASP A 60 -7.14 -21.95 -10.00
N GLU A 61 -6.61 -20.84 -10.52
CA GLU A 61 -5.61 -20.80 -11.59
C GLU A 61 -4.17 -21.11 -11.13
N CYS A 62 -3.94 -21.22 -9.82
CA CYS A 62 -2.61 -21.41 -9.28
C CYS A 62 -2.09 -22.83 -9.54
N SER A 63 -1.00 -22.94 -10.30
CA SER A 63 -0.35 -24.22 -10.60
C SER A 63 0.21 -24.86 -9.31
N SER A 64 0.01 -26.17 -9.15
CA SER A 64 0.47 -26.92 -7.96
C SER A 64 1.97 -27.24 -7.95
N SER A 65 2.69 -27.02 -9.06
CA SER A 65 4.13 -27.25 -9.14
C SER A 65 4.89 -26.06 -8.54
N SER A 66 5.23 -26.18 -7.26
CA SER A 66 5.84 -25.18 -6.37
C SER A 66 7.17 -24.55 -6.82
N ALA A 67 7.83 -25.06 -7.86
CA ALA A 67 9.09 -24.52 -8.35
C ALA A 67 8.93 -23.40 -9.39
N THR A 68 7.83 -23.39 -10.14
CA THR A 68 7.55 -22.38 -11.18
C THR A 68 6.54 -21.39 -10.64
N GLY A 69 6.98 -20.18 -10.27
CA GLY A 69 6.09 -19.11 -9.80
C GLY A 69 6.26 -18.69 -8.34
N ARG A 70 7.32 -19.14 -7.65
CA ARG A 70 7.73 -18.59 -6.35
C ARG A 70 8.18 -17.14 -6.51
N VAL A 71 7.76 -16.27 -5.60
CA VAL A 71 8.13 -14.85 -5.56
C VAL A 71 8.69 -14.52 -4.18
N ASP A 72 9.99 -14.24 -4.11
CA ASP A 72 10.64 -13.78 -2.89
C ASP A 72 10.68 -12.25 -2.86
N ILE A 73 10.10 -11.66 -1.81
CA ILE A 73 10.04 -10.22 -1.60
C ILE A 73 10.97 -9.86 -0.46
N VAL A 74 11.93 -8.97 -0.71
CA VAL A 74 12.86 -8.49 0.32
C VAL A 74 12.48 -7.06 0.70
N MET A 75 12.22 -6.83 1.99
CA MET A 75 11.81 -5.53 2.53
C MET A 75 12.73 -5.09 3.66
N THR A 76 13.00 -3.79 3.76
CA THR A 76 13.67 -3.22 4.92
C THR A 76 12.70 -3.12 6.10
N LEU A 77 13.16 -3.44 7.32
CA LEU A 77 12.33 -3.43 8.51
C LEU A 77 13.00 -2.70 9.68
N ASP A 78 12.30 -1.69 10.21
CA ASP A 78 12.53 -1.07 11.51
C ASP A 78 11.20 -0.54 12.08
N ALA A 79 11.21 -0.06 13.33
CA ALA A 79 10.02 0.47 14.00
C ALA A 79 9.33 1.64 13.27
N ASN A 80 10.08 2.47 12.53
CA ASN A 80 9.54 3.61 11.79
C ASN A 80 8.77 3.16 10.55
N TYR A 81 9.23 2.08 9.92
CA TYR A 81 8.60 1.54 8.72
C TYR A 81 7.50 0.51 9.00
N LEU A 82 7.34 0.05 10.25
CA LEU A 82 6.40 -1.04 10.60
C LEU A 82 4.99 -0.81 10.07
N ARG A 83 4.39 0.37 10.26
CA ARG A 83 3.04 0.68 9.75
C ARG A 83 2.95 0.56 8.22
N GLY A 84 3.97 1.06 7.51
CA GLY A 84 4.04 0.97 6.05
C GLY A 84 4.24 -0.47 5.59
N THR A 85 5.10 -1.22 6.27
CA THR A 85 5.35 -2.63 6.00
C THR A 85 4.09 -3.47 6.18
N MET A 86 3.31 -3.29 7.25
CA MET A 86 2.04 -4.00 7.43
C MET A 86 1.06 -3.72 6.28
N ALA A 87 0.92 -2.46 5.88
CA ALA A 87 0.04 -2.07 4.78
C ALA A 87 0.51 -2.66 3.44
N ALA A 88 1.82 -2.67 3.20
CA ALA A 88 2.42 -3.25 2.00
C ALA A 88 2.19 -4.77 1.93
N ILE A 89 2.46 -5.52 3.02
CA ILE A 89 2.20 -6.96 3.10
C ILE A 89 0.72 -7.24 2.81
N LEU A 90 -0.19 -6.53 3.49
CA LEU A 90 -1.62 -6.71 3.29
C LEU A 90 -2.05 -6.41 1.84
N SER A 91 -1.54 -5.32 1.27
CA SER A 91 -1.85 -4.93 -0.11
C SER A 91 -1.35 -5.96 -1.12
N ILE A 92 -0.13 -6.48 -0.94
CA ILE A 92 0.41 -7.55 -1.78
C ILE A 92 -0.52 -8.77 -1.72
N LEU A 93 -0.85 -9.25 -0.52
CA LEU A 93 -1.70 -10.44 -0.36
C LEU A 93 -3.10 -10.26 -0.94
N GLN A 94 -3.68 -9.06 -0.83
CA GLN A 94 -4.99 -8.73 -1.40
C GLN A 94 -5.01 -8.65 -2.93
N HIS A 95 -3.86 -8.35 -3.54
CA HIS A 95 -3.77 -8.11 -4.98
C HIS A 95 -2.97 -9.18 -5.74
N THR A 96 -2.59 -10.28 -5.09
CA THR A 96 -1.99 -11.46 -5.73
C THR A 96 -3.01 -12.58 -5.90
N SER A 97 -3.08 -13.21 -7.08
CA SER A 97 -3.88 -14.43 -7.31
C SER A 97 -3.41 -15.64 -6.49
N CYS A 98 -2.10 -15.76 -6.27
CA CYS A 98 -1.48 -16.94 -5.62
C CYS A 98 -0.63 -16.54 -4.40
N PRO A 99 -1.24 -16.01 -3.32
CA PRO A 99 -0.53 -15.48 -2.15
C PRO A 99 0.38 -16.50 -1.46
N LYS A 100 0.09 -17.81 -1.54
CA LYS A 100 0.95 -18.86 -0.96
C LYS A 100 2.27 -19.09 -1.71
N SER A 101 2.43 -18.47 -2.87
CA SER A 101 3.68 -18.54 -3.64
C SER A 101 4.62 -17.38 -3.32
N VAL A 102 4.21 -16.47 -2.43
CA VAL A 102 4.97 -15.29 -2.01
C VAL A 102 5.63 -15.57 -0.67
N THR A 103 6.93 -15.27 -0.58
CA THR A 103 7.71 -15.38 0.66
C THR A 103 8.34 -14.03 0.99
N PHE A 104 8.26 -13.60 2.24
CA PHE A 104 8.75 -12.29 2.67
C PHE A 104 10.04 -12.43 3.47
N HIS A 105 11.08 -11.73 3.05
CA HIS A 105 12.36 -11.66 3.75
C HIS A 105 12.56 -10.24 4.28
N PHE A 106 12.90 -10.11 5.57
CA PHE A 106 13.12 -8.80 6.20
C PHE A 106 14.60 -8.51 6.45
N LEU A 107 15.05 -7.34 6.02
CA LEU A 107 16.38 -6.81 6.29
C LEU A 107 16.28 -5.71 7.36
N ALA A 108 16.86 -5.97 8.53
CA ALA A 108 16.90 -5.01 9.62
C ALA A 108 18.35 -4.60 9.91
N ALA A 109 18.60 -3.28 10.03
CA ALA A 109 19.91 -2.77 10.44
C ALA A 109 20.21 -3.08 11.93
N ARG A 110 19.16 -3.15 12.75
CA ARG A 110 19.21 -3.54 14.16
C ARG A 110 18.09 -4.55 14.42
N PRO A 111 18.40 -5.74 14.97
CA PRO A 111 17.35 -6.71 15.30
C PRO A 111 16.48 -6.16 16.44
N GLU A 112 15.20 -5.96 16.16
CA GLU A 112 14.18 -5.57 17.13
C GLU A 112 13.09 -6.66 17.19
N PRO A 113 13.15 -7.58 18.17
CA PRO A 113 12.26 -8.74 18.23
C PRO A 113 10.78 -8.35 18.26
N GLU A 114 10.46 -7.24 18.91
CA GLU A 114 9.08 -6.74 19.02
C GLU A 114 8.51 -6.30 17.67
N VAL A 115 9.35 -5.75 16.78
CA VAL A 115 8.92 -5.33 15.43
C VAL A 115 8.56 -6.56 14.60
N LEU A 116 9.42 -7.59 14.61
CA LEU A 116 9.15 -8.84 13.92
C LEU A 116 7.95 -9.58 14.53
N ALA A 117 7.83 -9.61 15.86
CA ALA A 117 6.71 -10.24 16.55
C ALA A 117 5.37 -9.60 16.15
N ASN A 118 5.31 -8.27 15.99
CA ASN A 118 4.11 -7.60 15.48
C ASN A 118 3.73 -8.04 14.07
N ILE A 119 4.68 -8.35 13.20
CA ILE A 119 4.40 -8.86 11.84
C ILE A 119 3.87 -10.28 11.94
N CYS A 120 4.51 -11.14 12.73
CA CYS A 120 4.08 -12.53 12.90
C CYS A 120 2.69 -12.65 13.52
N THR A 121 2.32 -11.77 14.47
CA THR A 121 0.97 -11.75 15.05
C THR A 121 -0.07 -11.20 14.09
N ALA A 122 0.28 -10.19 13.28
CA ALA A 122 -0.63 -9.65 12.27
C ALA A 122 -0.83 -10.62 11.10
N PHE A 123 0.17 -11.42 10.74
CA PHE A 123 0.14 -12.31 9.58
C PHE A 123 0.63 -13.73 9.91
N PRO A 124 -0.11 -14.49 10.72
CA PRO A 124 0.37 -15.79 11.24
C PRO A 124 0.43 -16.91 10.19
N TYR A 125 -0.07 -16.68 8.98
CA TYR A 125 -0.12 -17.66 7.89
C TYR A 125 0.95 -17.43 6.81
N LEU A 126 1.86 -16.49 7.00
CA LEU A 126 2.94 -16.22 6.06
C LEU A 126 4.21 -16.97 6.43
N ASP A 127 4.95 -17.35 5.39
CA ASP A 127 6.30 -17.87 5.50
C ASP A 127 7.29 -16.69 5.44
N PHE A 128 8.18 -16.62 6.43
CA PHE A 128 9.21 -15.59 6.61
C PHE A 128 10.62 -16.19 6.58
#